data_AF-A0A5K1CKW7-F1
#
_entry.id   AF-A0A5K1CKW7-F1
#
_cell.length_a   1.000
_cell.length_b   1.000
_cell.length_c   1.000
_cell.angle_alpha   90.00
_cell.angle_beta   90.00
_cell.angle_gamma   90.00
#
_symmetry.space_group_name_H-M   'P 1'
#
loop_
_entity.id
_entity.type
_entity.pdbx_description
1 polymer ?
#
loop_
_entity_poly.entity_id
_entity_poly.type
_entity_poly.pdbx_seq_one_letter_code
_entity_poly.pdbx_strand_id
1 'polypeptide(L)'
;EIACYLGLELGKIKIKRFADGEIYVQLQESVRGCDVFLVQPTCPPANENLMELLIMIDACRRASAKNITAVIPYFGYARADRK
;
A
#
# COMPACT_ATOMS: atom_id res chain seq x y z
N GLU A 1 12.52 -8.88 -0.06
CA GLU A 1 13.88 -8.46 0.36
C GLU A 1 13.86 -7.62 1.64
N ILE A 2 13.18 -6.45 1.65
CA ILE A 2 13.13 -5.55 2.82
C ILE A 2 12.70 -6.26 4.12
N ALA A 3 11.61 -7.03 4.08
CA ALA A 3 11.13 -7.76 5.26
C ALA A 3 12.14 -8.80 5.78
N CYS A 4 12.79 -9.54 4.87
CA CYS A 4 13.82 -10.52 5.21
C CYS A 4 15.05 -9.87 5.87
N TYR A 5 15.48 -8.71 5.36
CA TYR A 5 16.58 -7.94 5.96
C TYR A 5 16.26 -7.46 7.39
N LEU A 6 14.98 -7.18 7.67
CA LEU A 6 14.51 -6.79 9.00
C LEU A 6 14.17 -7.99 9.91
N GLY A 7 14.28 -9.23 9.41
CA GLY A 7 13.86 -10.43 10.15
C GLY A 7 12.34 -10.49 10.41
N LEU A 8 11.55 -9.81 9.58
CA LEU A 8 10.09 -9.73 9.68
C LEU A 8 9.41 -10.55 8.58
N GLU A 9 8.21 -11.02 8.87
CA GLU A 9 7.31 -11.61 7.86
C GLU A 9 6.48 -10.53 7.17
N LEU A 10 6.09 -10.78 5.92
CA LEU A 10 5.17 -9.91 5.21
C LEU A 10 3.75 -10.07 5.75
N GLY A 11 3.05 -8.95 5.89
CA GLY A 11 1.65 -8.97 6.27
C GLY A 11 0.78 -9.69 5.23
N LYS A 12 -0.24 -10.40 5.70
CA LYS A 12 -1.20 -11.12 4.88
C LYS A 12 -2.26 -10.15 4.38
N ILE A 13 -2.12 -9.77 3.12
CA ILE A 13 -3.08 -8.94 2.41
C ILE A 13 -3.54 -9.63 1.14
N LYS A 14 -4.83 -9.53 0.86
CA LYS A 14 -5.44 -10.06 -0.36
C LYS A 14 -5.79 -8.90 -1.26
N ILE A 15 -5.08 -8.82 -2.39
CA ILE A 15 -5.31 -7.83 -3.43
C ILE A 15 -5.92 -8.55 -4.63
N LYS A 16 -7.00 -7.99 -5.17
CA LYS A 16 -7.72 -8.53 -6.33
C LYS A 16 -8.11 -7.40 -7.26
N ARG A 17 -8.30 -7.74 -8.53
CA ARG A 17 -8.89 -6.85 -9.53
C ARG A 17 -10.22 -7.43 -9.99
N PHE A 18 -11.25 -6.61 -10.01
CA PHE A 18 -12.54 -6.96 -10.59
C PHE A 18 -12.51 -6.83 -12.12
N ALA A 19 -13.54 -7.35 -12.78
CA ALA A 19 -13.61 -7.40 -14.26
C ALA A 19 -13.72 -6.01 -14.91
N ASP A 20 -14.18 -5.02 -14.16
CA ASP A 20 -14.27 -3.61 -14.52
C ASP A 20 -12.97 -2.82 -14.26
N GLY A 21 -11.95 -3.46 -13.67
CA GLY A 21 -10.68 -2.84 -13.34
C GLY A 21 -10.61 -2.24 -11.93
N GLU A 22 -11.67 -2.35 -11.13
CA GLU A 22 -11.62 -1.90 -9.73
C GLU A 22 -10.68 -2.75 -8.88
N ILE A 23 -9.95 -2.09 -7.97
CA ILE A 23 -8.99 -2.73 -7.08
C ILE A 23 -9.67 -3.03 -5.75
N TYR A 24 -9.62 -4.29 -5.33
CA TYR A 24 -10.10 -4.76 -4.05
C TYR A 24 -8.94 -5.14 -3.14
N VAL A 25 -8.95 -4.60 -1.93
CA VAL A 25 -7.95 -4.89 -0.90
C VAL A 25 -8.64 -5.38 0.36
N GLN A 26 -8.14 -6.47 0.91
CA GLN A 26 -8.60 -7.03 2.18
C GLN A 26 -7.39 -7.42 3.05
N LEU A 27 -7.29 -6.82 4.24
CA LEU A 27 -6.35 -7.25 5.27
C LEU A 27 -6.81 -8.60 5.84
N GLN A 28 -5.93 -9.59 5.88
CA GLN A 28 -6.22 -10.93 6.43
C GLN A 28 -5.73 -11.12 7.87
N GLU A 29 -5.25 -10.05 8.49
CA GLU A 29 -4.81 -10.00 9.88
C GLU A 29 -5.24 -8.69 10.54
N SER A 30 -5.22 -8.66 11.87
CA SER A 30 -5.55 -7.45 12.63
C SER A 30 -4.36 -6.51 12.68
N VAL A 31 -4.54 -5.28 12.20
CA VAL A 31 -3.54 -4.20 12.27
C VAL A 31 -3.89 -3.13 13.33
N ARG A 32 -4.88 -3.41 14.19
CA ARG A 32 -5.39 -2.45 15.18
C ARG A 32 -4.29 -2.06 16.17
N GLY A 33 -4.02 -0.75 16.28
CA GLY A 33 -3.02 -0.21 17.19
C GLY A 33 -1.56 -0.44 16.74
N CYS A 34 -1.34 -1.08 15.59
CA CYS A 34 -0.01 -1.35 15.05
C CYS A 34 0.51 -0.16 14.22
N ASP A 35 1.83 -0.09 14.12
CA ASP A 35 2.52 0.77 13.15
C ASP A 35 2.69 -0.01 11.84
N VAL A 36 1.98 0.42 10.80
CA VAL A 36 1.92 -0.28 9.50
C VAL A 36 2.83 0.41 8.50
N PHE A 37 3.67 -0.38 7.83
CA PHE A 37 4.54 0.09 6.75
C PHE A 37 4.05 -0.49 5.41
N LEU A 38 3.56 0.37 4.52
CA LEU A 38 3.10 -0.02 3.19
C LEU A 38 4.21 0.28 2.19
N VAL A 39 4.80 -0.76 1.60
CA VAL A 39 5.86 -0.62 0.59
C VAL A 39 5.25 -0.79 -0.79
N GLN A 40 5.05 0.32 -1.51
CA GLN A 40 4.47 0.29 -2.86
C GLN A 40 5.13 1.34 -3.76
N PRO A 41 5.89 0.94 -4.81
CA PRO A 41 6.35 1.86 -5.83
C PRO A 41 5.19 2.28 -6.75
N THR A 42 5.20 3.52 -7.23
CA THR A 42 4.20 4.04 -8.20
C THR A 42 4.78 4.10 -9.62
N CYS A 43 5.47 3.03 -10.03
CA CYS A 43 5.98 2.83 -11.39
C CYS A 43 4.85 2.45 -12.37
N PRO A 44 5.07 2.43 -13.71
CA PRO A 44 4.05 2.03 -14.67
C PRO A 44 3.47 0.62 -14.38
N PRO A 45 2.13 0.45 -14.33
CA PRO A 45 1.06 1.45 -14.52
C PRO A 45 0.88 2.36 -13.28
N ALA A 46 1.26 3.64 -13.41
CA ALA A 46 1.39 4.54 -12.26
C ALA A 46 0.06 4.80 -11.54
N ASN A 47 -1.03 4.95 -12.28
CA ASN A 47 -2.35 5.22 -11.72
C ASN A 47 -2.89 4.04 -10.91
N GLU A 48 -2.76 2.83 -11.45
CA GLU A 48 -3.21 1.63 -10.76
C GLU A 48 -2.43 1.40 -9.48
N ASN A 49 -1.11 1.53 -9.53
CA ASN A 49 -0.24 1.37 -8.37
C ASN A 49 -0.48 2.46 -7.30
N LEU A 50 -0.76 3.69 -7.74
CA LEU A 50 -1.16 4.77 -6.83
C LEU A 50 -2.51 4.49 -6.18
N MET A 51 -3.51 4.07 -6.96
CA MET A 51 -4.83 3.74 -6.45
C MET A 51 -4.79 2.54 -5.49
N GLU A 52 -4.01 1.51 -5.80
CA GLU A 52 -3.79 0.37 -4.92
C GLU A 52 -3.24 0.80 -3.56
N LEU A 53 -2.22 1.68 -3.56
CA LEU A 53 -1.65 2.24 -2.33
C LEU A 53 -2.69 3.02 -1.52
N LEU A 54 -3.48 3.87 -2.17
CA LEU A 54 -4.51 4.67 -1.50
C LEU A 54 -5.59 3.78 -0.87
N ILE A 55 -6.01 2.71 -1.55
CA ILE A 55 -7.00 1.75 -1.04
C ILE A 55 -6.41 0.94 0.12
N MET A 56 -5.12 0.55 0.06
CA MET A 56 -4.43 -0.10 1.19
C MET A 56 -4.37 0.81 2.42
N ILE A 57 -4.08 2.10 2.24
CA ILE A 57 -4.05 3.09 3.33
C ILE A 57 -5.45 3.21 3.96
N ASP A 58 -6.50 3.32 3.14
CA ASP A 58 -7.89 3.40 3.64
C ASP A 58 -8.28 2.14 4.42
N ALA A 59 -7.95 0.94 3.91
CA ALA A 59 -8.18 -0.32 4.62
C ALA A 59 -7.48 -0.37 5.99
N CYS A 60 -6.22 0.05 6.06
CA CYS A 60 -5.46 0.12 7.32
C CYS A 60 -6.07 1.14 8.29
N ARG A 61 -6.51 2.30 7.78
CA ARG A 61 -7.15 3.34 8.59
C ARG A 61 -8.46 2.85 9.19
N ARG A 62 -9.32 2.18 8.40
CA ARG A 62 -10.58 1.59 8.88
C ARG A 62 -10.36 0.46 9.88
N ALA A 63 -9.25 -0.29 9.73
CA ALA A 63 -8.83 -1.30 10.68
C ALA A 63 -8.20 -0.74 11.98
N SER A 64 -8.17 0.60 12.14
CA SER A 64 -7.65 1.30 13.31
C SER A 64 -6.15 1.08 13.54
N ALA A 65 -5.36 1.07 12.47
CA ALA A 65 -3.90 1.17 12.58
C ALA A 65 -3.51 2.48 13.32
N LYS A 66 -2.47 2.42 14.15
CA LYS A 66 -2.01 3.56 14.95
C LYS A 66 -1.27 4.57 14.08
N ASN A 67 -0.30 4.08 13.30
CA ASN A 67 0.44 4.86 12.32
C ASN A 67 0.48 4.10 11.00
N ILE A 68 0.41 4.83 9.88
CA ILE A 68 0.51 4.25 8.54
C ILE A 68 1.62 5.01 7.82
N THR A 69 2.73 4.32 7.53
CA THR A 69 3.88 4.86 6.82
C THR A 69 3.93 4.29 5.41
N ALA A 70 3.76 5.14 4.40
CA ALA A 70 3.93 4.75 3.02
C ALA A 70 5.42 4.87 2.62
N VAL A 71 6.03 3.76 2.26
CA VAL A 71 7.38 3.70 1.69
C VAL A 71 7.22 3.56 0.18
N ILE A 72 7.55 4.63 -0.56
CA ILE A 72 7.38 4.71 -2.01
C ILE A 72 8.78 4.85 -2.64
N PRO A 73 9.46 3.74 -2.99
CA PRO A 73 10.84 3.80 -3.50
C PRO A 73 11.00 4.62 -4.78
N TYR A 74 9.96 4.58 -5.63
CA TYR A 74 9.86 5.41 -6.83
C TYR A 74 8.53 6.15 -6.78
N PHE A 75 8.60 7.48 -6.65
CA PHE A 75 7.42 8.35 -6.65
C PHE A 75 7.08 8.76 -8.09
N GLY A 76 6.16 8.03 -8.71
CA GLY A 76 5.47 8.46 -9.91
C GLY A 76 4.84 9.85 -9.72
N TYR A 77 4.65 10.58 -10.81
CA TYR A 77 4.22 11.99 -10.81
C TYR A 77 5.20 13.02 -10.20
N ALA A 78 6.36 12.61 -9.69
CA ALA A 78 7.37 13.53 -9.13
C ALA A 78 7.79 14.69 -10.06
N ARG A 79 7.72 14.50 -11.39
CA ARG A 79 8.13 15.52 -12.37
C ARG A 79 7.08 16.60 -12.62
N ALA A 80 5.84 16.40 -12.17
CA ALA A 80 4.73 17.35 -12.33
C ALA A 80 4.70 18.44 -11.23
N ASP A 81 5.79 18.57 -10.47
CA ASP A 81 5.94 19.53 -9.36
C ASP A 81 6.04 21.01 -9.82
N ARG A 82 6.14 21.26 -11.13
CA ARG A 82 6.23 22.61 -11.70
C ARG A 82 5.08 22.88 -12.68
N LYS A 83 4.47 24.08 -12.53
CA LYS A 83 3.50 24.66 -13.47
C LYS A 83 4.18 25.17 -14.73
#